data_AF-A0A800JJK6-F1
#
_entry.id   AF-A0A800JJK6-F1
#
_cell.length_a   1.000
_cell.length_b   1.000
_cell.length_c   1.000
_cell.angle_alpha   90.00
_cell.angle_beta   90.00
_cell.angle_gamma   90.00
#
_symmetry.space_group_name_H-M   'P 1'
#
loop_
_entity.id
_entity.type
_entity.pdbx_description
1 polymer ?
#
loop_
_entity_poly.entity_id
_entity_poly.type
_entity_poly.pdbx_seq_one_letter_code
_entity_poly.pdbx_strand_id
1 'polypeptide(L)'
;MYPFKYTKLTQLLTLLAALTIIGCGSKDDASEKQKESTAPTESAPEPAPEPAPETAPEPAPEPAPEPAPEPAPEPAPTTQNESNESAYIEKFGEARVIPLAFKEYQEWGEFVYNDQLLGSYQKQMKSLGEAGQAEKIAELTSRILKAQTIKDSVFKAMSKRLSEK
;
A
#
# COMPACT_ATOMS: atom_id res chain seq x y z
N MET A 1 42.74 -26.37 11.37
CA MET A 1 42.43 -24.95 11.70
C MET A 1 41.39 -24.45 10.69
N TYR A 2 40.10 -24.67 10.98
CA TYR A 2 38.99 -24.17 10.17
C TYR A 2 38.36 -22.98 10.91
N PRO A 3 38.65 -21.72 10.52
CA PRO A 3 38.17 -20.58 11.29
C PRO A 3 36.72 -20.21 10.94
N PHE A 4 35.87 -20.27 11.98
CA PHE A 4 34.94 -19.21 12.38
C PHE A 4 33.68 -18.86 11.56
N LYS A 5 33.18 -19.68 10.62
CA LYS A 5 31.88 -19.39 9.97
C LYS A 5 30.79 -20.48 10.07
N TYR A 6 31.14 -21.71 10.43
CA TYR A 6 30.17 -22.82 10.41
C TYR A 6 29.59 -23.22 11.77
N THR A 7 30.15 -22.72 12.87
CA THR A 7 29.80 -23.15 14.23
C THR A 7 28.32 -22.98 14.58
N LYS A 8 27.69 -21.90 14.10
CA LYS A 8 26.25 -21.62 14.32
C LYS A 8 25.35 -22.53 13.48
N LEU A 9 25.74 -22.82 12.23
CA LEU A 9 24.98 -23.66 11.32
C LEU A 9 25.07 -25.14 11.73
N THR A 10 26.24 -25.61 12.16
CA THR A 10 26.41 -26.96 12.70
C THR A 10 25.64 -27.13 14.01
N GLN A 11 25.64 -26.12 14.91
CA GLN A 11 24.81 -26.16 16.14
C GLN A 11 23.30 -26.24 15.85
N LEU A 12 22.80 -25.46 14.89
CA LEU A 12 21.39 -25.47 14.50
C LEU A 12 20.98 -26.83 13.89
N LEU A 13 21.82 -27.38 13.00
CA LEU A 13 21.61 -28.70 12.40
C LEU A 13 21.61 -29.83 13.43
N THR A 14 22.50 -29.76 14.44
CA THR A 14 22.51 -30.76 15.53
C THR A 14 21.28 -30.68 16.43
N LEU A 15 20.73 -29.49 16.68
CA LEU A 15 19.51 -29.32 17.47
C LEU A 15 18.26 -29.82 16.73
N LEU A 16 18.19 -29.61 15.42
CA LEU A 16 17.06 -30.02 14.59
C LEU A 16 16.98 -31.55 14.43
N ALA A 17 18.14 -32.24 14.36
CA ALA A 17 18.22 -33.70 14.30
C ALA A 17 17.87 -34.38 15.65
N ALA A 18 17.99 -33.69 16.78
CA ALA A 18 17.64 -34.22 18.09
C ALA A 18 16.12 -34.19 18.38
N LEU A 19 15.34 -33.36 17.69
CA LEU A 19 13.89 -33.24 17.89
C LEU A 19 13.05 -34.30 17.17
N THR A 20 13.64 -35.13 16.30
CA THR A 20 12.89 -36.07 15.45
C THR A 20 12.82 -37.50 15.96
N ILE A 21 13.32 -37.81 17.17
CA ILE A 21 13.44 -39.21 17.67
C ILE A 21 12.47 -39.54 18.83
N ILE A 22 11.50 -38.69 19.18
CA ILE A 22 10.50 -39.04 20.22
C ILE A 22 9.08 -38.87 19.68
N GLY A 23 8.47 -40.00 19.30
CA GLY A 23 7.07 -40.04 18.86
C GLY A 23 6.60 -41.41 18.35
N CYS A 24 7.01 -42.50 19.01
CA CYS A 24 6.37 -43.81 18.96
C CYS A 24 5.00 -43.66 19.66
N GLY A 25 3.84 -43.98 19.08
CA GLY A 25 3.42 -45.32 18.71
C GLY A 25 2.38 -45.80 19.74
N SER A 26 1.09 -45.77 19.42
CA SER A 26 0.05 -46.54 20.11
C SER A 26 -1.10 -46.81 19.15
N LYS A 27 -1.13 -48.08 18.76
CA LYS A 27 -2.08 -48.77 17.90
C LYS A 27 -2.78 -49.72 18.87
N ASP A 28 -4.09 -49.64 19.03
CA ASP A 28 -4.90 -50.74 19.52
C ASP A 28 -6.33 -50.59 18.98
N ASP A 29 -6.78 -51.68 18.36
CA ASP A 29 -8.07 -51.93 17.73
C ASP A 29 -8.64 -53.14 18.49
N ALA A 30 -9.80 -53.01 19.15
CA ALA A 30 -10.57 -54.17 19.62
C ALA A 30 -12.01 -53.78 20.06
N SER A 31 -12.95 -54.32 19.29
CA SER A 31 -14.36 -54.60 19.58
C SER A 31 -14.61 -55.33 20.93
N GLU A 32 -15.75 -55.07 21.58
CA GLU A 32 -16.83 -56.05 21.87
C GLU A 32 -17.70 -55.72 23.12
N LYS A 33 -18.94 -55.25 22.86
CA LYS A 33 -20.26 -55.71 23.37
C LYS A 33 -20.45 -56.31 24.80
N GLN A 34 -21.43 -55.77 25.56
CA GLN A 34 -22.66 -56.41 26.12
C GLN A 34 -23.23 -55.58 27.31
N LYS A 35 -24.50 -55.11 27.27
CA LYS A 35 -25.79 -55.73 27.74
C LYS A 35 -25.80 -55.99 29.26
N GLU A 36 -26.78 -55.71 30.12
CA GLU A 36 -28.22 -55.38 30.08
C GLU A 36 -28.66 -55.12 31.54
N SER A 37 -29.55 -54.17 31.84
CA SER A 37 -30.33 -54.18 33.10
C SER A 37 -31.58 -53.29 33.02
N THR A 38 -32.70 -53.92 32.65
CA THR A 38 -34.10 -53.74 33.09
C THR A 38 -34.64 -52.37 33.56
N ALA A 39 -35.43 -51.72 32.68
CA ALA A 39 -36.83 -51.19 32.79
C ALA A 39 -37.36 -50.48 34.07
N PRO A 40 -38.49 -49.73 34.01
CA PRO A 40 -39.15 -48.98 32.92
C PRO A 40 -39.47 -47.51 33.33
N THR A 41 -40.12 -46.74 32.44
CA THR A 41 -41.10 -45.64 32.72
C THR A 41 -40.81 -44.33 31.99
N GLU A 42 -41.89 -43.82 31.38
CA GLU A 42 -42.18 -42.42 31.02
C GLU A 42 -41.85 -41.91 29.61
N SER A 43 -42.94 -41.63 28.89
CA SER A 43 -43.02 -40.98 27.59
C SER A 43 -42.40 -39.57 27.59
N ALA A 44 -41.43 -39.33 26.72
CA ALA A 44 -40.99 -37.98 26.38
C ALA A 44 -41.55 -37.59 25.00
N PRO A 45 -42.12 -36.39 24.81
CA PRO A 45 -42.65 -35.95 23.52
C PRO A 45 -41.51 -35.63 22.53
N GLU A 46 -41.78 -35.80 21.23
CA GLU A 46 -40.86 -35.47 20.13
C GLU A 46 -40.37 -34.01 20.20
N PRO A 47 -39.10 -33.72 19.85
CA PRO A 47 -38.62 -32.35 19.72
C PRO A 47 -39.31 -31.65 18.53
N ALA A 48 -39.78 -30.43 18.77
CA ALA A 48 -40.41 -29.57 17.76
C ALA A 48 -39.47 -29.26 16.58
N PRO A 49 -39.99 -29.03 15.36
CA PRO A 49 -39.16 -28.71 14.20
C PRO A 49 -38.42 -27.38 14.38
N GLU A 50 -37.15 -27.35 13.97
CA GLU A 50 -36.32 -26.14 13.96
C GLU A 50 -36.94 -25.03 13.09
N PRO A 51 -36.87 -23.76 13.51
CA PRO A 51 -37.35 -22.65 12.70
C PRO A 51 -36.48 -22.50 11.44
N ALA A 52 -37.14 -22.29 10.29
CA ALA A 52 -36.49 -22.02 9.01
C ALA A 52 -35.59 -20.78 9.09
N PRO A 53 -34.44 -20.75 8.38
CA PRO A 53 -33.56 -19.60 8.39
C PRO A 53 -34.27 -18.36 7.82
N GLU A 54 -34.29 -17.28 8.61
CA GLU A 54 -34.74 -15.97 8.15
C GLU A 54 -33.88 -15.51 6.97
N THR A 55 -34.56 -15.09 5.90
CA THR A 55 -33.92 -14.52 4.72
C THR A 55 -33.37 -13.16 5.10
N ALA A 56 -32.04 -12.99 5.00
CA ALA A 56 -31.40 -11.71 5.22
C ALA A 56 -31.97 -10.66 4.24
N PRO A 57 -32.29 -9.44 4.70
CA PRO A 57 -32.78 -8.39 3.80
C PRO A 57 -31.72 -8.03 2.76
N GLU A 58 -32.14 -7.88 1.51
CA GLU A 58 -31.27 -7.44 0.41
C GLU A 58 -30.60 -6.09 0.75
N PRO A 59 -29.30 -5.93 0.46
CA PRO A 59 -28.61 -4.67 0.65
C PRO A 59 -29.23 -3.59 -0.24
N ALA A 60 -29.50 -2.43 0.34
CA ALA A 60 -30.03 -1.28 -0.39
C ALA A 60 -29.08 -0.87 -1.55
N PRO A 61 -29.62 -0.40 -2.69
CA PRO A 61 -28.80 0.01 -3.82
C PRO A 61 -27.87 1.16 -3.44
N GLU A 62 -26.61 1.09 -3.87
CA GLU A 62 -25.62 2.14 -3.65
C GLU A 62 -26.11 3.48 -4.22
N PRO A 63 -25.86 4.60 -3.51
CA PRO A 63 -26.19 5.93 -4.01
C PRO A 63 -25.38 6.22 -5.29
N ALA A 64 -26.05 6.81 -6.27
CA ALA A 64 -25.43 7.21 -7.53
C ALA A 64 -24.26 8.17 -7.28
N PRO A 65 -23.16 8.06 -8.06
CA PRO A 65 -22.01 8.95 -7.92
C PRO A 65 -22.42 10.40 -8.16
N GLU A 66 -21.95 11.30 -7.28
CA GLU A 66 -22.15 12.74 -7.45
C GLU A 66 -21.55 13.22 -8.78
N PRO A 67 -22.20 14.18 -9.45
CA PRO A 67 -21.69 14.76 -10.68
C PRO A 67 -20.34 15.44 -10.43
N ALA A 68 -19.40 15.23 -11.34
CA ALA A 68 -18.08 15.85 -11.28
C ALA A 68 -18.19 17.39 -11.22
N PRO A 69 -17.35 18.06 -10.41
CA PRO A 69 -17.33 19.51 -10.36
C PRO A 69 -17.02 20.10 -11.74
N GLU A 70 -17.77 21.14 -12.13
CA GLU A 70 -17.54 21.85 -13.38
C GLU A 70 -16.09 22.37 -13.46
N PRO A 71 -15.48 22.38 -14.65
CA PRO A 71 -14.15 22.93 -14.85
C PRO A 71 -14.15 24.42 -14.47
N ALA A 72 -13.16 24.82 -13.67
CA ALA A 72 -12.94 26.21 -13.30
C ALA A 72 -12.77 27.07 -14.57
N PRO A 73 -13.29 28.32 -14.59
CA PRO A 73 -13.17 29.20 -15.73
C PRO A 73 -11.69 29.44 -16.06
N GLU A 74 -11.37 29.39 -17.36
CA GLU A 74 -10.03 29.72 -17.87
C GLU A 74 -9.63 31.14 -17.40
N PRO A 75 -8.39 31.34 -16.95
CA PRO A 75 -7.91 32.66 -16.58
C PRO A 75 -7.96 33.57 -17.81
N ALA A 76 -8.60 34.74 -17.65
CA ALA A 76 -8.63 35.77 -18.67
C ALA A 76 -7.20 36.16 -19.10
N PRO A 77 -6.96 36.49 -20.39
CA PRO A 77 -5.67 36.94 -20.85
C PRO A 77 -5.30 38.24 -20.11
N THR A 78 -4.27 38.16 -19.26
CA THR A 78 -3.67 39.34 -18.67
C THR A 78 -2.98 40.10 -19.78
N THR A 79 -3.55 41.26 -20.13
CA THR A 79 -2.91 42.23 -21.00
C THR A 79 -1.57 42.60 -20.37
N GLN A 80 -0.47 42.16 -20.98
CA GLN A 80 0.87 42.59 -20.57
C GLN A 80 0.96 44.09 -20.77
N ASN A 81 0.86 44.83 -19.67
CA ASN A 81 1.14 46.25 -19.65
C ASN A 81 2.67 46.41 -19.67
N GLU A 82 3.28 46.36 -20.85
CA GLU A 82 4.71 46.55 -21.10
C GLU A 82 5.21 47.98 -20.73
N SER A 83 4.34 48.86 -20.22
CA SER A 83 4.71 50.25 -19.93
C SER A 83 5.19 50.52 -18.48
N ASN A 84 5.11 49.56 -17.56
CA ASN A 84 5.51 49.80 -16.15
C ASN A 84 6.80 49.07 -15.70
N GLU A 85 7.38 48.20 -16.54
CA GLU A 85 8.50 47.36 -16.15
C GLU A 85 9.76 48.18 -15.84
N SER A 86 9.96 49.30 -16.54
CA SER A 86 11.12 50.18 -16.33
C SER A 86 11.08 50.97 -15.01
N ALA A 87 9.91 51.27 -14.46
CA ALA A 87 9.79 52.02 -13.20
C ALA A 87 9.89 51.12 -11.96
N TYR A 88 9.65 49.82 -12.11
CA TYR A 88 9.69 48.86 -10.99
C TYR A 88 11.10 48.29 -10.76
N ILE A 89 11.92 48.17 -11.81
CA ILE A 89 13.30 47.66 -11.75
C ILE A 89 14.25 48.60 -10.97
N GLU A 90 14.00 49.92 -10.99
CA GLU A 90 14.89 50.91 -10.35
C GLU A 90 14.72 50.98 -8.83
N LYS A 91 13.53 50.65 -8.28
CA LYS A 91 13.21 50.85 -6.86
C LYS A 91 13.29 49.57 -6.01
N PHE A 92 13.12 48.40 -6.62
CA PHE A 92 13.26 47.09 -5.99
C PHE A 92 13.95 46.20 -7.03
N GLY A 93 15.18 45.75 -6.77
CA GLY A 93 16.05 45.12 -7.78
C GLY A 93 15.39 44.06 -8.67
N GLU A 94 15.96 43.88 -9.87
CA GLU A 94 15.54 42.99 -10.96
C GLU A 94 14.14 42.36 -10.78
N ALA A 95 13.12 42.96 -11.40
CA ALA A 95 11.73 42.48 -11.39
C ALA A 95 11.56 40.98 -11.76
N ARG A 96 12.58 40.34 -12.36
CA ARG A 96 12.65 38.90 -12.66
C ARG A 96 12.90 37.99 -11.45
N VAL A 97 13.41 38.51 -10.34
CA VAL A 97 13.74 37.72 -9.15
C VAL A 97 12.50 37.07 -8.54
N ILE A 98 11.37 37.79 -8.49
CA ILE A 98 10.12 37.26 -7.92
C ILE A 98 9.55 36.11 -8.76
N PRO A 99 9.36 36.24 -10.09
CA PRO A 99 8.96 35.11 -10.94
C PRO A 99 9.93 33.93 -10.91
N LEU A 100 11.25 34.17 -10.88
CA LEU A 100 12.26 33.12 -10.82
C LEU A 100 12.21 32.35 -9.50
N ALA A 101 12.14 33.05 -8.37
CA ALA A 101 12.03 32.43 -7.06
C ALA A 101 10.73 31.61 -6.91
N PHE A 102 9.62 32.10 -7.46
CA PHE A 102 8.36 31.35 -7.48
C PHE A 102 8.48 30.05 -8.29
N LYS A 103 9.11 30.10 -9.46
CA LYS A 103 9.37 28.91 -10.28
C LYS A 103 10.28 27.90 -9.57
N GLU A 104 11.36 28.37 -8.94
CA GLU A 104 12.26 27.51 -8.14
C GLU A 104 11.48 26.84 -6.99
N TYR A 105 10.60 27.57 -6.32
CA TYR A 105 9.75 27.02 -5.26
C TYR A 105 8.79 25.94 -5.77
N GLN A 106 8.15 26.15 -6.92
CA GLN A 106 7.26 25.15 -7.54
C GLN A 106 8.02 23.87 -7.88
N GLU A 107 9.21 23.98 -8.47
CA GLU A 107 10.08 22.84 -8.79
C GLU A 107 10.50 22.08 -7.53
N TRP A 108 10.89 22.77 -6.46
CA TRP A 108 11.17 22.12 -5.17
C TRP A 108 9.94 21.40 -4.62
N GLY A 109 8.75 22.00 -4.74
CA GLY A 109 7.48 21.38 -4.39
C GLY A 109 7.22 20.09 -5.15
N GLU A 110 7.42 20.09 -6.49
CA GLU A 110 7.27 18.89 -7.32
C GLU A 110 8.28 17.80 -6.96
N PHE A 111 9.54 18.17 -6.70
CA PHE A 111 10.56 17.21 -6.29
C PHE A 111 10.20 16.51 -4.99
N VAL A 112 9.88 17.28 -3.94
CA VAL A 112 9.54 16.74 -2.62
C VAL A 112 8.27 15.90 -2.68
N TYR A 113 7.25 16.36 -3.42
CA TYR A 113 6.03 15.61 -3.62
C TYR A 113 6.28 14.24 -4.26
N ASN A 114 7.04 14.20 -5.37
CA ASN A 114 7.32 12.93 -6.05
C ASN A 114 8.24 12.01 -5.24
N ASP A 115 9.16 12.56 -4.44
CA ASP A 115 9.99 11.76 -3.51
C ASP A 115 9.14 11.07 -2.44
N GLN A 116 8.25 11.82 -1.78
CA GLN A 116 7.32 11.26 -0.81
C GLN A 116 6.38 10.24 -1.45
N LEU A 117 5.87 10.55 -2.65
CA LEU A 117 5.00 9.67 -3.41
C LEU A 117 5.68 8.35 -3.75
N LEU A 118 6.96 8.37 -4.15
CA LEU A 118 7.76 7.17 -4.37
C LEU A 118 7.91 6.32 -3.11
N GLY A 119 8.16 6.96 -1.96
CA GLY A 119 8.19 6.26 -0.68
C GLY A 119 6.87 5.56 -0.36
N SER A 120 5.73 6.18 -0.71
CA SER A 120 4.41 5.57 -0.55
C SER A 120 4.20 4.38 -1.51
N TYR A 121 4.61 4.51 -2.78
CA TYR A 121 4.47 3.46 -3.78
C TYR A 121 5.35 2.26 -3.46
N GLN A 122 6.57 2.45 -2.95
CA GLN A 122 7.42 1.34 -2.53
C GLN A 122 6.77 0.49 -1.43
N LYS A 123 6.08 1.12 -0.48
CA LYS A 123 5.32 0.40 0.56
C LYS A 123 4.17 -0.40 -0.04
N GLN A 124 3.40 0.21 -0.94
CA GLN A 124 2.32 -0.49 -1.66
C GLN A 124 2.85 -1.65 -2.49
N MET A 125 3.98 -1.47 -3.17
CA MET A 125 4.61 -2.48 -4.02
C MET A 125 5.01 -3.72 -3.22
N LYS A 126 5.53 -3.51 -1.99
CA LYS A 126 5.79 -4.60 -1.05
C LYS A 126 4.51 -5.34 -0.65
N SER A 127 3.47 -4.60 -0.24
CA SER A 127 2.19 -5.20 0.18
C SER A 127 1.48 -5.96 -0.95
N LEU A 128 1.53 -5.45 -2.18
CA LEU A 128 0.91 -6.09 -3.34
C LEU A 128 1.68 -7.33 -3.79
N GLY A 129 3.02 -7.31 -3.66
CA GLY A 129 3.86 -8.48 -3.91
C GLY A 129 3.56 -9.61 -2.93
N GLU A 130 3.36 -9.29 -1.64
CA GLU A 130 2.93 -10.25 -0.62
C GLU A 130 1.52 -10.80 -0.90
N ALA A 131 0.62 -9.95 -1.43
CA ALA A 131 -0.76 -10.32 -1.75
C ALA A 131 -0.94 -10.99 -3.14
N GLY A 132 0.11 -11.12 -3.95
CA GLY A 132 0.04 -11.73 -5.29
C GLY A 132 -0.81 -10.96 -6.32
N GLN A 133 -1.00 -9.64 -6.15
CA GLN A 133 -1.88 -8.82 -6.98
C GLN A 133 -1.18 -8.27 -8.24
N ALA A 134 -0.91 -9.14 -9.22
CA ALA A 134 -0.09 -8.84 -10.40
C ALA A 134 -0.55 -7.63 -11.24
N GLU A 135 -1.86 -7.43 -11.43
CA GLU A 135 -2.37 -6.29 -12.22
C GLU A 135 -2.11 -4.95 -11.54
N LYS A 136 -2.36 -4.87 -10.23
CA LYS A 136 -2.08 -3.65 -9.45
C LYS A 136 -0.59 -3.37 -9.33
N ILE A 137 0.23 -4.42 -9.34
CA ILE A 137 1.70 -4.29 -9.41
C ILE A 137 2.12 -3.60 -10.71
N ALA A 138 1.55 -3.98 -11.85
CA ALA A 138 1.87 -3.37 -13.13
C ALA A 138 1.46 -1.88 -13.17
N GLU A 139 0.25 -1.56 -12.72
CA GLU A 139 -0.23 -0.18 -12.62
C GLU A 139 0.67 0.66 -11.70
N LEU A 140 1.00 0.14 -10.51
CA LEU A 140 1.85 0.82 -9.54
C LEU A 140 3.26 1.04 -10.09
N THR A 141 3.78 0.10 -10.87
CA THR A 141 5.08 0.24 -11.55
C THR A 141 5.06 1.40 -12.53
N SER A 142 4.00 1.57 -13.32
CA SER A 142 3.85 2.74 -14.20
C SER A 142 3.81 4.05 -13.42
N ARG A 143 3.13 4.08 -12.27
CA ARG A 143 3.07 5.25 -11.39
C ARG A 143 4.43 5.59 -10.77
N ILE A 144 5.20 4.58 -10.36
CA ILE A 144 6.58 4.73 -9.88
C ILE A 144 7.45 5.33 -10.97
N LEU A 145 7.40 4.78 -12.18
CA LEU A 145 8.24 5.25 -13.29
C LEU A 145 7.92 6.70 -13.65
N LYS A 146 6.64 7.08 -13.65
CA LYS A 146 6.22 8.48 -13.85
C LYS A 146 6.77 9.40 -12.76
N ALA A 147 6.62 9.04 -11.49
CA ALA A 147 7.10 9.85 -10.38
C ALA A 147 8.64 9.98 -10.37
N GLN A 148 9.37 8.91 -10.68
CA GLN A 148 10.83 8.92 -10.86
C GLN A 148 11.23 9.86 -12.00
N THR A 149 10.57 9.75 -13.15
CA THR A 149 10.87 10.61 -14.31
C THR A 149 10.70 12.09 -13.98
N ILE A 150 9.62 12.45 -13.28
CA ILE A 150 9.38 13.83 -12.86
C ILE A 150 10.46 14.27 -11.85
N LYS A 151 10.69 13.48 -10.80
CA LYS A 151 11.68 13.78 -9.76
C LYS A 151 13.07 14.01 -10.36
N ASP A 152 13.51 13.12 -11.25
CA ASP A 152 14.83 13.20 -11.87
C ASP A 152 14.94 14.38 -12.85
N SER A 153 13.88 14.67 -13.61
CA SER A 153 13.81 15.82 -14.51
C SER A 153 13.95 17.13 -13.74
N VAL A 154 13.20 17.27 -12.64
CA VAL A 154 13.23 18.46 -11.78
C VAL A 154 14.57 18.59 -11.08
N PHE A 155 15.12 17.49 -10.53
CA PHE A 155 16.46 17.49 -9.94
C PHE A 155 17.53 17.95 -10.95
N LYS A 156 17.47 17.46 -12.19
CA LYS A 156 18.38 17.85 -13.25
C LYS A 156 18.24 19.34 -13.60
N ALA A 157 17.02 19.87 -13.67
CA ALA A 157 16.77 21.28 -13.91
C ALA A 157 17.35 22.16 -12.80
N MET A 158 17.13 21.80 -11.54
CA MET A 158 17.68 22.51 -10.38
C MET A 158 19.22 22.44 -10.35
N SER A 159 19.79 21.24 -10.56
CA SER A 159 21.24 21.03 -10.61
C SER A 159 21.91 21.86 -11.71
N LYS A 160 21.29 21.95 -12.89
CA LYS A 160 21.81 22.74 -14.00
C LYS A 160 21.90 24.23 -13.63
N ARG A 161 20.86 24.79 -13.02
CA ARG A 161 20.86 26.21 -12.59
C ARG A 161 21.92 26.49 -11.52
N LEU A 162 22.13 25.56 -10.60
CA LEU A 162 23.17 25.69 -9.57
C LEU A 162 24.58 25.68 -10.18
N SER A 163 24.80 24.93 -11.26
CA SER A 163 26.10 24.89 -11.95
C SER A 163 26.37 26.10 -12.87
N GLU A 164 25.34 26.88 -13.19
CA GLU A 164 25.42 28.04 -14.09
C GLU A 164 25.55 29.38 -13.35
N LYS A 165 25.48 29.39 -12.01
CA LYS A 165 25.69 30.56 -11.13
C LYS A 165 27.13 30.60 -10.63
#